data_AF-A0AAW5SES2-F1
#
_entry.id   AF-A0AAW5SES2-F1
#
_cell.length_a   1.000
_cell.length_b   1.000
_cell.length_c   1.000
_cell.angle_alpha   90.00
_cell.angle_beta   90.00
_cell.angle_gamma   90.00
#
_symmetry.space_group_name_H-M   'P 1'
#
loop_
_entity.id
_entity.type
_entity.pdbx_description
1 polymer ?
#
loop_
_entity_poly.entity_id
_entity_poly.type
_entity_poly.pdbx_seq_one_letter_code
_entity_poly.pdbx_strand_id
1 'polypeptide(L)'
;MMRHNIHGRRRQGGWQQAQQPDAGDAADWFAGRLPEEWFAEDPTVVVDREEITVIGRLADPDGGESEARASGRAARFREETRAERMRIADEAQARYGRKVAWGIDIGAPGADNHERIMFTNLAVPVMTRLRQPERQVLDTLVDAGVARSRSDALVWSVRLVGEHAEEWLGKLREAMRNVDELRAEGPNL
;
A
#
# COMPACT_ATOMS: atom_id res chain seq x y z
N MET A 1 -57.75 2.56 20.04
CA MET A 1 -57.04 2.95 18.80
C MET A 1 -55.54 2.89 19.07
N MET A 2 -54.87 1.93 18.42
CA MET A 2 -53.42 1.74 18.45
C MET A 2 -52.73 2.85 17.66
N ARG A 3 -51.62 3.41 18.17
CA ARG A 3 -50.45 3.83 17.35
C ARG A 3 -49.17 3.79 18.20
N HIS A 4 -48.47 2.67 18.14
CA HIS A 4 -47.06 2.57 18.51
C HIS A 4 -46.23 3.22 17.39
N ASN A 5 -45.54 4.32 17.70
CA ASN A 5 -44.52 4.88 16.81
C ASN A 5 -43.15 4.38 17.26
N ILE A 6 -42.77 3.19 16.80
CA ILE A 6 -41.40 2.69 16.86
C ILE A 6 -40.61 3.46 15.80
N HIS A 7 -39.99 4.57 16.19
CA HIS A 7 -38.95 5.18 15.37
C HIS A 7 -37.70 4.32 15.52
N GLY A 8 -37.51 3.41 14.55
CA GLY A 8 -36.27 2.69 14.35
C GLY A 8 -35.14 3.69 14.16
N ARG A 9 -34.40 3.94 15.24
CA ARG A 9 -33.14 4.67 15.21
C ARG A 9 -32.16 3.79 14.45
N ARG A 10 -32.11 3.95 13.12
CA ARG A 10 -31.01 3.44 12.29
C ARG A 10 -29.72 3.90 12.95
N ARG A 11 -28.99 2.97 13.57
CA ARG A 11 -27.61 3.18 13.99
C ARG A 11 -26.80 3.37 12.72
N GLN A 12 -26.70 4.61 12.23
CA GLN A 12 -25.61 5.01 11.36
C GLN A 12 -24.34 5.02 12.22
N GLY A 13 -23.64 3.89 12.26
CA GLY A 13 -22.28 3.80 12.78
C GLY A 13 -21.33 4.48 11.80
N GLY A 14 -21.35 5.82 11.79
CA GLY A 14 -20.47 6.65 10.98
C GLY A 14 -19.10 6.82 11.62
N TRP A 15 -18.22 5.82 11.47
CA TRP A 15 -16.82 6.18 11.26
C TRP A 15 -16.73 6.62 9.81
N GLN A 16 -16.34 7.86 9.59
CA GLN A 16 -16.16 8.48 8.27
C GLN A 16 -15.23 7.60 7.42
N GLN A 17 -15.82 6.63 6.71
CA GLN A 17 -15.39 6.35 5.35
C GLN A 17 -15.76 7.61 4.60
N ALA A 18 -14.82 8.55 4.49
CA ALA A 18 -14.85 9.36 3.28
C ALA A 18 -14.88 8.31 2.17
N GLN A 19 -16.00 8.24 1.44
CA GLN A 19 -16.07 7.45 0.22
C GLN A 19 -15.09 8.13 -0.72
N GLN A 20 -13.82 7.77 -0.58
CA GLN A 20 -12.81 8.19 -1.52
C GLN A 20 -13.32 7.77 -2.90
N PRO A 21 -13.11 8.60 -3.93
CA PRO A 21 -13.43 8.20 -5.28
C PRO A 21 -12.87 6.81 -5.59
N ASP A 22 -13.58 6.07 -6.44
CA ASP A 22 -13.08 4.79 -6.91
C ASP A 22 -11.72 4.99 -7.59
N ALA A 23 -10.80 4.08 -7.33
CA ALA A 23 -9.43 4.09 -7.80
C ALA A 23 -9.06 2.76 -8.47
N GLY A 24 -10.05 1.96 -8.89
CA GLY A 24 -9.83 0.71 -9.61
C GLY A 24 -9.11 0.89 -10.95
N ASP A 25 -9.25 2.07 -11.59
CA ASP A 25 -8.57 2.41 -12.85
C ASP A 25 -7.20 3.09 -12.65
N ALA A 26 -6.71 3.21 -11.41
CA ALA A 26 -5.51 3.99 -11.13
C ALA A 26 -4.28 3.46 -11.86
N ALA A 27 -4.12 2.14 -11.97
CA ALA A 27 -3.00 1.54 -12.69
C ALA A 27 -2.94 2.00 -14.16
N ASP A 28 -4.05 1.87 -14.88
CA ASP A 28 -4.17 2.28 -16.29
C ASP A 28 -3.97 3.79 -16.45
N TRP A 29 -4.52 4.58 -15.53
CA TRP A 29 -4.36 6.03 -15.56
C TRP A 29 -2.89 6.44 -15.38
N PHE A 30 -2.15 5.83 -14.44
CA PHE A 30 -0.74 6.10 -14.25
C PHE A 30 0.11 5.62 -15.44
N ALA A 31 -0.18 4.43 -15.98
CA ALA A 31 0.49 3.92 -17.18
C ALA A 31 0.35 4.89 -18.37
N GLY A 32 -0.85 5.47 -18.57
CA GLY A 32 -1.07 6.47 -19.63
C GLY A 32 -0.60 7.89 -19.29
N ARG A 33 -0.37 8.21 -18.02
CA ARG A 33 -0.02 9.57 -17.56
C ARG A 33 1.49 9.79 -17.40
N LEU A 34 2.24 8.74 -17.10
CA LEU A 34 3.67 8.82 -16.86
C LEU A 34 4.44 8.96 -18.19
N PRO A 35 5.54 9.73 -18.22
CA PRO A 35 6.41 9.77 -19.39
C PRO A 35 6.98 8.39 -19.72
N GLU A 36 6.94 7.99 -20.99
CA GLU A 36 7.35 6.66 -21.48
C GLU A 36 8.83 6.35 -21.19
N GLU A 37 9.66 7.38 -21.06
CA GLU A 37 11.10 7.26 -20.84
C GLU A 37 11.50 7.01 -19.37
N TRP A 38 10.57 7.07 -18.42
CA TRP A 38 10.90 6.95 -17.00
C TRP A 38 11.24 5.53 -16.58
N PHE A 39 10.51 4.54 -17.12
CA PHE A 39 10.56 3.16 -16.66
C PHE A 39 10.69 2.17 -17.81
N ALA A 40 11.28 1.02 -17.54
CA ALA A 40 11.45 -0.04 -18.53
C ALA A 40 10.15 -0.78 -18.84
N GLU A 41 9.18 -0.71 -17.93
CA GLU A 41 7.86 -1.35 -17.99
C GLU A 41 6.83 -0.49 -17.26
N ASP A 42 5.55 -0.84 -17.40
CA ASP A 42 4.46 -0.18 -16.69
C ASP A 42 4.70 -0.20 -15.17
N PRO A 43 4.39 0.89 -14.46
CA PRO A 43 4.61 0.94 -13.02
C PRO A 43 3.69 -0.05 -12.29
N THR A 44 4.20 -0.63 -11.21
CA THR A 44 3.36 -1.26 -10.21
C THR A 44 2.60 -0.17 -9.45
N VAL A 45 1.28 -0.22 -9.48
CA VAL A 45 0.41 0.69 -8.72
C VAL A 45 -0.36 -0.09 -7.65
N VAL A 46 -0.15 0.27 -6.39
CA VAL A 46 -0.85 -0.32 -5.24
C VAL A 46 -1.74 0.73 -4.60
N VAL A 47 -3.01 0.42 -4.38
CA VAL A 47 -3.99 1.34 -3.81
C VAL A 47 -4.51 0.78 -2.49
N ASP A 48 -4.43 1.58 -1.43
CA ASP A 48 -5.16 1.31 -0.19
C ASP A 48 -6.20 2.41 0.09
N ARG A 49 -6.64 2.55 1.34
CA ARG A 49 -7.66 3.53 1.72
C ARG A 49 -7.10 4.96 1.79
N GLU A 50 -5.82 5.13 2.09
CA GLU A 50 -5.17 6.41 2.38
C GLU A 50 -4.17 6.84 1.29
N GLU A 51 -3.56 5.89 0.60
CA GLU A 51 -2.41 6.07 -0.27
C GLU A 51 -2.53 5.28 -1.59
N ILE A 52 -1.99 5.88 -2.66
CA ILE A 52 -1.63 5.19 -3.89
C ILE A 52 -0.11 5.16 -3.94
N THR A 53 0.48 3.97 -3.99
CA THR A 53 1.92 3.78 -4.17
C THR A 53 2.22 3.44 -5.62
N VAL A 54 3.06 4.23 -6.26
CA VAL A 54 3.52 4.03 -7.64
C VAL A 54 5.01 3.67 -7.61
N ILE A 55 5.33 2.49 -8.12
CA ILE A 55 6.70 1.99 -8.19
C ILE A 55 7.02 1.66 -9.65
N GLY A 56 8.02 2.34 -10.21
CA GLY A 56 8.48 2.04 -11.57
C GLY A 56 9.87 1.40 -11.58
N ARG A 57 10.10 0.48 -12.52
CA ARG A 57 11.39 -0.17 -12.69
C ARG A 57 12.30 0.69 -13.56
N LEU A 58 13.45 1.10 -13.03
CA LEU A 58 14.43 1.81 -13.84
C LEU A 58 15.07 0.86 -14.85
N ALA A 59 15.35 1.36 -16.05
CA ALA A 59 16.08 0.59 -17.05
C ALA A 59 17.44 0.12 -16.49
N ASP A 60 17.74 -1.15 -16.76
CA ASP A 60 19.01 -1.75 -16.36
C ASP A 60 20.15 -1.14 -17.18
N PRO A 61 21.32 -0.89 -16.58
CA PRO A 61 22.46 -0.34 -17.27
C PRO A 61 23.17 -1.41 -18.10
N ASP A 62 23.70 -1.01 -19.25
CA ASP A 62 24.52 -1.90 -20.09
C ASP A 62 25.77 -2.39 -19.33
N GLY A 63 25.94 -3.71 -19.25
CA GLY A 63 27.21 -4.32 -18.79
C GLY A 63 27.38 -4.55 -17.29
N GLY A 64 26.29 -4.60 -16.52
CA GLY A 64 26.34 -4.81 -15.07
C GLY A 64 26.82 -3.56 -14.32
N GLU A 65 26.31 -3.36 -13.12
CA GLU A 65 26.51 -2.12 -12.37
C GLU A 65 26.91 -2.39 -10.93
N SER A 66 27.78 -1.53 -10.38
CA SER A 66 28.11 -1.55 -8.96
C SER A 66 27.00 -0.87 -8.14
N GLU A 67 26.78 -1.32 -6.90
CA GLU A 67 25.78 -0.73 -5.99
C GLU A 67 25.88 0.80 -5.88
N ALA A 68 27.11 1.35 -5.83
CA ALA A 68 27.35 2.79 -5.77
C ALA A 68 26.83 3.53 -7.02
N ARG A 69 26.94 2.95 -8.21
CA ARG A 69 26.40 3.54 -9.44
C ARG A 69 24.88 3.43 -9.47
N ALA A 70 24.32 2.30 -9.06
CA ALA A 70 22.87 2.10 -8.98
C ALA A 70 22.22 3.11 -8.02
N SER A 71 22.82 3.30 -6.83
CA SER A 71 22.42 4.33 -5.86
C SER A 71 22.49 5.75 -6.45
N GLY A 72 23.57 6.06 -7.19
CA GLY A 72 23.72 7.34 -7.87
C GLY A 72 22.65 7.59 -8.95
N ARG A 73 22.29 6.57 -9.75
CA ARG A 73 21.21 6.66 -10.74
C ARG A 73 19.85 6.85 -10.06
N ALA A 74 19.57 6.10 -9.00
CA ALA A 74 18.35 6.23 -8.21
C ALA A 74 18.20 7.65 -7.62
N ALA A 75 19.28 8.20 -7.03
CA ALA A 75 19.29 9.55 -6.50
C ALA A 75 19.10 10.61 -7.59
N ARG A 76 19.78 10.46 -8.74
CA ARG A 76 19.60 11.37 -9.89
C ARG A 76 18.17 11.36 -10.40
N PHE A 77 17.62 10.17 -10.66
CA PHE A 77 16.23 10.01 -11.11
C PHE A 77 15.25 10.66 -10.14
N ARG A 78 15.42 10.40 -8.83
CA ARG A 78 14.58 11.00 -7.79
C ARG A 78 14.52 12.52 -7.88
N GLU A 79 15.67 13.18 -8.04
CA GLU A 79 15.73 14.63 -8.04
C GLU A 79 15.27 15.23 -9.38
N GLU A 80 15.70 14.67 -10.51
CA GLU A 80 15.33 15.16 -11.85
C GLU A 80 13.82 15.05 -12.12
N THR A 81 13.18 13.96 -11.66
CA THR A 81 11.73 13.74 -11.88
C THR A 81 10.83 14.37 -10.81
N ARG A 82 11.41 14.96 -9.74
CA ARG A 82 10.65 15.40 -8.56
C ARG A 82 9.47 16.30 -8.91
N ALA A 83 9.72 17.37 -9.68
CA ALA A 83 8.69 18.36 -10.00
C ALA A 83 7.53 17.74 -10.77
N GLU A 84 7.82 16.88 -11.74
CA GLU A 84 6.80 16.22 -12.55
C GLU A 84 6.02 15.17 -11.75
N ARG A 85 6.71 14.34 -10.94
CA ARG A 85 6.04 13.40 -10.03
C ARG A 85 5.09 14.10 -9.08
N MET A 86 5.45 15.28 -8.57
CA MET A 86 4.55 16.06 -7.71
C MET A 86 3.31 16.58 -8.47
N ARG A 87 3.46 17.05 -9.72
CA ARG A 87 2.30 17.46 -10.55
C ARG A 87 1.35 16.29 -10.80
N ILE A 88 1.89 15.13 -11.20
CA ILE A 88 1.11 13.92 -11.44
C ILE A 88 0.43 13.46 -10.14
N ALA A 89 1.13 13.54 -9.01
CA ALA A 89 0.56 13.21 -7.71
C ALA A 89 -0.61 14.14 -7.33
N ASP A 90 -0.51 15.44 -7.62
CA ASP A 90 -1.59 16.39 -7.35
C ASP A 90 -2.83 16.10 -8.23
N GLU A 91 -2.62 15.77 -9.51
CA GLU A 91 -3.69 15.34 -10.42
C GLU A 91 -4.36 14.05 -9.94
N ALA A 92 -3.57 13.04 -9.59
CA ALA A 92 -4.05 11.77 -9.05
C ALA A 92 -4.80 11.97 -7.73
N GLN A 93 -4.30 12.82 -6.84
CA GLN A 93 -4.97 13.12 -5.57
C GLN A 93 -6.29 13.85 -5.80
N ALA A 94 -6.36 14.77 -6.77
CA ALA A 94 -7.62 15.43 -7.13
C ALA A 94 -8.64 14.43 -7.69
N ARG A 95 -8.18 13.41 -8.44
CA ARG A 95 -9.02 12.36 -9.03
C ARG A 95 -9.48 11.31 -8.01
N TYR A 96 -8.55 10.79 -7.21
CA TYR A 96 -8.74 9.60 -6.36
C TYR A 96 -8.85 9.90 -4.87
N GLY A 97 -8.63 11.15 -4.46
CA GLY A 97 -8.71 11.60 -3.06
C GLY A 97 -7.66 11.01 -2.11
N ARG A 98 -6.66 10.29 -2.65
CA ARG A 98 -5.59 9.62 -1.90
C ARG A 98 -4.26 10.32 -2.13
N LYS A 99 -3.38 10.28 -1.12
CA LYS A 99 -2.00 10.75 -1.28
C LYS A 99 -1.24 9.80 -2.19
N VAL A 100 -0.25 10.29 -2.92
CA VAL A 100 0.59 9.46 -3.78
C VAL A 100 1.98 9.33 -3.19
N ALA A 101 2.44 8.08 -3.05
CA ALA A 101 3.81 7.72 -2.78
C ALA A 101 4.52 7.24 -4.04
N TRP A 102 5.81 7.56 -4.14
CA TRP A 102 6.67 7.17 -5.24
C TRP A 102 7.80 6.28 -4.74
N GLY A 103 8.08 5.23 -5.51
CA GLY A 103 9.29 4.43 -5.38
C GLY A 103 9.80 4.00 -6.74
N ILE A 104 10.97 3.36 -6.72
CA ILE A 104 11.55 2.71 -7.89
C ILE A 104 12.11 1.36 -7.50
N ASP A 105 12.22 0.49 -8.49
CA ASP A 105 12.96 -0.77 -8.38
C ASP A 105 14.26 -0.67 -9.20
N ILE A 106 15.38 -1.11 -8.61
CA ILE A 106 16.71 -1.20 -9.24
C ILE A 106 17.24 -2.64 -9.10
N GLY A 107 17.95 -3.18 -10.09
CA GLY A 107 18.46 -4.56 -10.00
C GLY A 107 19.55 -4.88 -11.02
N ALA A 108 20.36 -5.91 -10.73
CA ALA A 108 21.43 -6.38 -11.61
C ALA A 108 20.91 -7.36 -12.68
N PRO A 109 21.58 -7.49 -13.84
CA PRO A 109 21.13 -8.37 -14.92
C PRO A 109 20.92 -9.81 -14.47
N GLY A 110 19.72 -10.36 -14.69
CA GLY A 110 19.39 -11.77 -14.44
C GLY A 110 19.07 -12.15 -12.99
N ALA A 111 18.98 -11.18 -12.08
CA ALA A 111 18.48 -11.44 -10.73
C ALA A 111 16.95 -11.23 -10.69
N ASP A 112 16.22 -12.25 -10.24
CA ASP A 112 14.79 -12.12 -9.86
C ASP A 112 14.57 -11.17 -8.67
N ASN A 113 15.67 -10.68 -8.07
CA ASN A 113 15.65 -9.82 -6.91
C ASN A 113 16.01 -8.38 -7.30
N HIS A 114 15.01 -7.50 -7.24
CA HIS A 114 15.16 -6.05 -7.38
C HIS A 114 15.16 -5.40 -5.99
N GLU A 115 15.94 -4.35 -5.81
CA GLU A 115 15.90 -3.50 -4.63
C GLU A 115 14.89 -2.38 -4.85
N ARG A 116 13.92 -2.29 -3.93
CA ARG A 116 12.91 -1.23 -3.91
C ARG A 116 13.38 -0.04 -3.08
N ILE A 117 13.44 1.12 -3.71
CA ILE A 117 13.76 2.40 -3.06
C ILE A 117 12.53 3.30 -3.06
N MET A 118 11.96 3.53 -1.88
CA MET A 118 10.86 4.48 -1.71
C MET A 118 11.40 5.92 -1.57
N PHE A 119 10.85 6.85 -2.35
CA PHE A 119 11.16 8.28 -2.26
C PHE A 119 10.28 8.99 -1.23
N THR A 120 9.03 8.56 -1.14
CA THR A 120 8.01 9.07 -0.22
C THR A 120 7.14 7.92 0.23
N ASN A 121 6.74 7.92 1.50
CA ASN A 121 5.74 7.02 2.05
C ASN A 121 4.87 7.76 3.06
N LEU A 122 3.60 7.38 3.15
CA LEU A 122 2.68 7.96 4.13
C LEU A 122 2.69 7.12 5.42
N ALA A 123 3.10 7.75 6.52
CA ALA A 123 2.93 7.16 7.85
C ALA A 123 1.60 7.63 8.46
N VAL A 124 0.55 6.82 8.32
CA VAL A 124 -0.76 7.12 8.91
C VAL A 124 -0.88 6.49 10.31
N PRO A 125 -1.25 7.25 11.35
CA PRO A 125 -1.49 6.67 12.66
C PRO A 125 -2.75 5.79 12.63
N VAL A 126 -2.64 4.58 13.20
CA VAL A 126 -3.77 3.66 13.37
C VAL A 126 -4.14 3.58 14.85
N MET A 127 -5.40 3.83 15.18
CA MET A 127 -5.92 3.71 16.54
C MET A 127 -6.49 2.32 16.80
N THR A 128 -5.90 1.56 17.72
CA THR A 128 -6.36 0.21 18.09
C THR A 128 -6.82 0.17 19.54
N ARG A 129 -7.98 -0.43 19.80
CA ARG A 129 -8.45 -0.72 21.17
C ARG A 129 -7.96 -2.10 21.59
N LEU A 130 -7.00 -2.16 22.50
CA LEU A 130 -6.45 -3.40 23.06
C LEU A 130 -7.03 -3.65 24.46
N ARG A 131 -7.39 -4.91 24.75
CA ARG A 131 -7.75 -5.34 26.10
C ARG A 131 -6.48 -5.61 26.90
N GLN A 132 -6.62 -6.01 28.15
CA GLN A 132 -5.48 -6.24 29.03
C GLN A 132 -4.54 -7.35 28.52
N PRO A 133 -5.02 -8.50 28.04
CA PRO A 133 -4.12 -9.57 27.57
C PRO A 133 -3.25 -9.13 26.40
N GLU A 134 -3.80 -8.40 25.42
CA GLU A 134 -2.98 -7.91 24.30
C GLU A 134 -1.97 -6.86 24.77
N ARG A 135 -2.33 -6.00 25.73
CA ARG A 135 -1.38 -5.03 26.31
C ARG A 135 -0.24 -5.70 27.07
N GLN A 136 -0.49 -6.82 27.75
CA GLN A 136 0.56 -7.58 28.42
C GLN A 136 1.59 -8.16 27.44
N VAL A 137 1.16 -8.60 26.25
CA VAL A 137 2.10 -9.04 25.20
C VAL A 137 3.01 -7.89 24.77
N LEU A 138 2.47 -6.68 24.59
CA LEU A 138 3.28 -5.51 24.24
C LEU A 138 4.25 -5.12 25.36
N ASP A 139 3.83 -5.25 26.62
CA ASP A 139 4.70 -4.99 27.77
C ASP A 139 5.89 -5.95 27.80
N THR A 140 5.67 -7.25 27.57
CA THR A 140 6.73 -8.24 27.47
C THR A 140 7.76 -7.89 26.37
N LEU A 141 7.31 -7.39 25.22
CA LEU A 141 8.22 -6.98 24.13
C LEU A 141 9.07 -5.76 24.51
N VAL A 142 8.51 -4.83 25.27
CA VAL A 142 9.25 -3.67 25.77
C VAL A 142 10.24 -4.09 26.86
N ASP A 143 9.79 -4.89 27.83
CA ASP A 143 10.63 -5.36 28.94
C ASP A 143 11.81 -6.23 28.45
N ALA A 144 11.61 -7.00 27.38
CA ALA A 144 12.66 -7.80 26.73
C ALA A 144 13.63 -6.95 25.88
N GLY A 145 13.41 -5.64 25.75
CA GLY A 145 14.26 -4.75 24.94
C GLY A 145 14.05 -4.90 23.42
N VAL A 146 13.04 -5.64 22.98
CA VAL A 146 12.71 -5.82 21.56
C VAL A 146 12.13 -4.52 20.98
N ALA A 147 11.41 -3.75 21.79
CA ALA A 147 10.79 -2.49 21.39
C ALA A 147 11.03 -1.36 22.41
N ARG A 148 11.11 -0.12 21.93
CA ARG A 148 11.36 1.06 22.79
C ARG A 148 10.08 1.62 23.44
N SER A 149 8.91 1.22 22.95
CA SER A 149 7.60 1.64 23.45
C SER A 149 6.52 0.65 23.03
N ARG A 150 5.32 0.72 23.62
CA ARG A 150 4.17 -0.11 23.19
C ARG A 150 3.77 0.11 21.73
N SER A 151 3.89 1.33 21.21
CA SER A 151 3.61 1.62 19.79
C SER A 151 4.67 1.01 18.87
N ASP A 152 5.94 1.07 19.28
CA ASP A 152 7.06 0.42 18.58
C ASP A 152 6.89 -1.12 18.60
N ALA A 153 6.40 -1.67 19.72
CA ALA A 153 6.07 -3.08 19.85
C ALA A 153 4.96 -3.52 18.90
N LEU A 154 3.92 -2.68 18.70
CA LEU A 154 2.88 -2.96 17.69
C LEU A 154 3.44 -2.96 16.26
N VAL A 155 4.33 -2.01 15.93
CA VAL A 155 5.00 -1.99 14.63
C VAL A 155 5.81 -3.27 14.43
N TRP A 156 6.54 -3.71 15.45
CA TRP A 156 7.29 -4.96 15.41
C TRP A 156 6.38 -6.17 15.18
N SER A 157 5.26 -6.28 15.92
CA SER A 157 4.30 -7.37 15.71
C SER A 157 3.72 -7.39 14.30
N VAL A 158 3.40 -6.22 13.71
CA VAL A 158 2.89 -6.15 12.33
C VAL A 158 3.94 -6.58 11.31
N ARG A 159 5.21 -6.18 11.50
CA ARG A 159 6.32 -6.61 10.63
C ARG A 159 6.55 -8.11 10.69
N LEU A 160 6.61 -8.67 11.89
CA LEU A 160 6.78 -10.11 12.09
C LEU A 160 5.65 -10.90 11.44
N VAL A 161 4.40 -10.46 11.61
CA VAL A 161 3.29 -11.09 10.91
C VAL A 161 3.48 -10.96 9.40
N GLY A 162 3.87 -9.79 8.88
CA GLY A 162 4.16 -9.57 7.47
C GLY A 162 5.17 -10.56 6.88
N GLU A 163 6.28 -10.80 7.58
CA GLU A 163 7.34 -11.74 7.18
C GLU A 163 6.82 -13.18 7.02
N HIS A 164 5.83 -13.58 7.82
CA HIS A 164 5.23 -14.92 7.75
C HIS A 164 3.89 -14.95 6.99
N ALA A 165 3.33 -13.79 6.67
CA ALA A 165 2.00 -13.66 6.12
C ALA A 165 1.97 -13.86 4.60
N GLU A 166 3.07 -13.78 3.87
CA GLU A 166 3.04 -13.99 2.42
C GLU A 166 2.44 -15.34 2.03
N GLU A 167 2.79 -16.41 2.75
CA GLU A 167 2.24 -17.75 2.52
C GLU A 167 0.74 -17.83 2.87
N TRP A 168 0.32 -17.22 3.98
CA TRP A 168 -1.06 -17.30 4.46
C TRP A 168 -2.01 -16.33 3.74
N LEU A 169 -1.56 -15.12 3.42
CA LEU A 169 -2.29 -14.12 2.64
C LEU A 169 -2.46 -14.56 1.19
N GLY A 170 -1.49 -15.30 0.63
CA GLY A 170 -1.65 -15.96 -0.66
C GLY A 170 -2.89 -16.86 -0.69
N LYS A 171 -2.98 -17.77 0.29
CA LYS A 171 -4.12 -18.68 0.46
C LYS A 171 -5.43 -17.94 0.71
N LEU A 172 -5.42 -16.86 1.49
CA LEU A 172 -6.62 -16.05 1.75
C LEU A 172 -7.11 -15.29 0.51
N ARG A 173 -6.21 -14.69 -0.27
CA ARG A 173 -6.57 -13.99 -1.53
C ARG A 173 -7.12 -14.98 -2.55
N GLU A 174 -6.54 -16.17 -2.64
CA GLU A 174 -7.05 -17.26 -3.49
C GLU A 174 -8.45 -17.68 -3.08
N ALA A 175 -8.68 -17.90 -1.78
CA ALA A 175 -10.00 -18.21 -1.27
C ALA A 175 -11.02 -17.09 -1.56
N MET A 176 -10.63 -15.81 -1.46
CA MET A 176 -11.52 -14.70 -1.79
C MET A 176 -11.82 -14.60 -3.29
N ARG A 177 -10.84 -14.84 -4.18
CA ARG A 177 -11.07 -14.93 -5.63
C ARG A 177 -12.09 -16.00 -5.97
N ASN A 178 -11.96 -17.19 -5.39
CA ASN A 178 -12.91 -18.29 -5.59
C ASN A 178 -14.33 -17.93 -5.12
N VAL A 179 -14.45 -17.15 -4.03
CA VAL A 179 -15.75 -16.65 -3.54
C VAL A 179 -16.34 -15.63 -4.51
N ASP A 180 -15.53 -14.75 -5.08
CA ASP A 180 -15.99 -13.74 -6.04
C ASP A 180 -16.34 -14.38 -7.41
N GLU A 181 -15.62 -15.42 -7.84
CA GLU A 181 -15.98 -16.24 -9.01
C GLU A 181 -17.32 -16.96 -8.80
N LEU A 182 -17.53 -17.62 -7.66
CA LEU A 182 -18.81 -18.24 -7.31
C LEU A 182 -19.98 -17.24 -7.26
N ARG A 183 -19.71 -16.00 -6.82
CA ARG A 183 -20.72 -14.92 -6.86
C ARG A 183 -21.02 -14.46 -8.27
N ALA A 184 -20.02 -14.44 -9.16
CA ALA A 184 -20.16 -14.06 -10.56
C ALA A 184 -20.89 -15.14 -11.37
N GLU A 185 -20.69 -16.42 -11.05
CA GLU A 185 -21.39 -17.54 -11.68
C GLU A 185 -22.89 -17.56 -11.34
N GLY A 186 -23.26 -17.14 -10.11
CA GLY A 186 -24.64 -17.01 -9.66
C GLY A 186 -25.41 -18.36 -9.61
N PRO A 187 -26.44 -18.50 -8.77
CA PRO A 187 -27.28 -19.68 -8.82
C PRO A 187 -28.09 -19.69 -10.13
N ASN A 188 -27.90 -20.71 -10.98
CA ASN A 188 -28.85 -21.07 -12.03
C ASN A 188 -30.14 -21.58 -11.35
N LEU A 189 -31.07 -20.67 -11.06
CA LEU A 189 -32.43 -20.96 -10.61
C LEU A 189 -33.45 -20.22 -11.48
#